data_AF-A0A2G9LV20-F1
#
_entry.id   AF-A0A2G9LV20-F1
#
_cell.length_a   1.000
_cell.length_b   1.000
_cell.length_c   1.000
_cell.angle_alpha   90.00
_cell.angle_beta   90.00
_cell.angle_gamma   90.00
#
_symmetry.space_group_name_H-M   'P 1'
#
loop_
_entity.id
_entity.type
_entity.pdbx_description
1 polymer ?
#
loop_
_entity_poly.entity_id
_entity_poly.type
_entity_poly.pdbx_seq_one_letter_code
_entity_poly.pdbx_strand_id
1 'polypeptide(L)'
;MYEKRKQELIYLLKDRKEEIDLSRQHQIYGAVKEIELFLETIRYFIESAEKEEFENVILPKPENRNKGFLSKMRDQVRNRLVD
;
A
#
# COMPACT_ATOMS: atom_id res chain seq x y z
N MET A 1 -1.67 -12.46 14.30
CA MET A 1 -1.71 -13.88 14.73
C MET A 1 -0.40 -14.61 14.42
N TYR A 2 0.06 -14.62 13.15
CA TYR A 2 1.27 -15.33 12.73
C TYR A 2 2.58 -14.82 13.35
N GLU A 3 2.73 -13.50 13.56
CA GLU A 3 3.91 -12.93 14.22
C GLU A 3 4.10 -13.46 15.66
N LYS A 4 3.00 -13.54 16.41
CA LYS A 4 3.01 -14.09 17.77
C LYS A 4 3.43 -15.56 17.75
N ARG A 5 2.89 -16.34 16.81
CA ARG A 5 3.25 -17.75 16.64
C ARG A 5 4.73 -17.95 16.30
N LYS A 6 5.29 -17.08 15.46
CA LYS A 6 6.73 -17.07 15.16
C LYS A 6 7.57 -16.87 16.43
N GLN A 7 7.19 -15.91 17.28
CA GLN A 7 7.89 -15.64 18.54
C GLN A 7 7.82 -16.82 19.51
N GLU A 8 6.67 -17.48 19.61
CA GLU A 8 6.52 -18.70 20.43
C GLU A 8 7.45 -19.84 19.96
N LEU A 9 7.56 -20.05 18.64
CA LEU A 9 8.44 -21.07 18.07
C LEU A 9 9.92 -20.74 18.26
N ILE A 10 10.30 -19.46 18.11
CA ILE A 10 11.66 -18.98 18.39
C ILE A 10 12.00 -19.18 19.87
N TYR A 11 11.06 -18.90 20.77
CA TYR A 11 11.23 -19.13 22.20
C TYR A 11 11.51 -20.61 22.50
N LEU A 12 10.75 -21.53 21.89
CA LEU A 12 10.99 -22.97 22.04
C LEU A 12 12.41 -23.38 21.61
N LEU A 13 12.92 -22.80 20.52
CA LEU A 13 14.27 -23.08 20.02
C LEU A 13 15.40 -22.44 20.83
N LYS A 14 15.13 -21.34 21.55
CA LYS A 14 16.13 -20.63 22.35
C LYS A 14 16.20 -21.14 23.78
N ASP A 15 15.05 -21.27 24.42
CA ASP A 15 14.96 -21.44 25.88
C ASP A 15 14.62 -22.89 26.28
N ARG A 16 14.12 -23.70 25.34
CA ARG A 16 13.76 -25.11 25.57
C ARG A 16 14.42 -26.07 24.59
N LYS A 17 15.52 -25.66 23.97
CA LYS A 17 16.22 -26.45 22.95
C LYS A 17 16.61 -27.84 23.46
N GLU A 18 17.06 -27.93 24.72
CA GLU A 18 17.51 -29.18 25.34
C GLU A 18 16.34 -30.15 25.64
N GLU A 19 15.10 -29.64 25.72
CA GLU A 19 13.89 -30.44 25.92
C GLU A 19 13.32 -31.01 24.60
N ILE A 20 13.88 -30.59 23.46
CA ILE A 20 13.34 -30.88 22.13
C ILE A 20 14.37 -31.70 21.34
N ASP A 21 13.95 -32.82 20.77
CA ASP A 21 14.83 -33.62 19.91
C ASP A 21 15.22 -32.87 18.62
N LEU A 22 16.34 -33.29 18.03
CA LEU A 22 16.91 -32.60 16.86
C LEU A 22 15.95 -32.55 15.66
N SER A 23 15.13 -33.59 15.46
CA SER A 23 14.17 -33.64 14.36
C SER A 23 13.08 -32.58 14.55
N ARG A 24 12.52 -32.49 15.75
CA ARG A 24 11.54 -31.45 16.10
C ARG A 24 12.14 -30.05 16.04
N GLN A 25 13.40 -29.85 16.47
CA GLN A 25 14.06 -28.55 16.31
C GLN A 25 14.13 -28.13 14.83
N HIS A 26 14.47 -29.05 13.94
CA HIS A 26 14.51 -28.80 12.50
C HIS A 26 13.12 -28.46 11.94
N GLN A 27 12.08 -29.19 12.36
CA GLN A 27 10.69 -28.90 11.97
C GLN A 27 10.24 -27.52 12.45
N ILE A 28 10.55 -27.16 13.71
CA ILE A 28 10.22 -25.84 14.25
C ILE A 28 10.94 -24.74 13.47
N TYR A 29 12.22 -24.95 13.12
CA TYR A 29 12.96 -24.01 12.28
C TYR A 29 12.34 -23.85 10.89
N GLY A 30 11.95 -24.95 10.25
CA GLY A 30 11.22 -24.94 8.97
C GLY A 30 9.92 -24.13 9.07
N ALA A 31 9.11 -24.40 10.09
CA ALA A 31 7.86 -23.67 10.33
C ALA A 31 8.08 -22.16 10.55
N VAL A 32 9.15 -21.77 11.28
CA VAL A 32 9.53 -20.36 11.43
C VAL A 32 9.83 -19.72 10.08
N LYS A 33 10.59 -20.41 9.21
CA LYS A 33 10.95 -19.90 7.87
C LYS A 33 9.75 -19.76 6.95
N GLU A 34 8.83 -20.72 6.98
CA GLU A 34 7.58 -20.63 6.22
C GLU A 34 6.72 -19.43 6.66
N ILE A 35 6.63 -19.17 7.98
CA ILE A 35 5.92 -18.01 8.50
C ILE A 35 6.59 -16.71 8.05
N GLU A 36 7.92 -16.63 8.06
CA GLU A 36 8.66 -15.46 7.58
C GLU A 36 8.37 -15.17 6.11
N LEU A 37 8.48 -16.20 5.25
CA LEU A 37 8.22 -16.08 3.82
C LEU A 37 6.77 -15.66 3.55
N PHE A 38 5.81 -16.21 4.29
CA PHE A 38 4.40 -15.84 4.16
C PHE A 38 4.16 -14.36 4.48
N LEU A 39 4.75 -13.87 5.58
CA LEU A 39 4.61 -12.47 5.99
C LEU A 39 5.33 -11.50 5.04
N GLU A 40 6.45 -11.91 4.46
CA GLU A 40 7.14 -11.15 3.41
C GLU A 40 6.29 -11.07 2.14
N THR A 41 5.69 -12.19 1.74
CA THR A 41 4.78 -12.25 0.57
C THR A 41 3.59 -11.31 0.75
N ILE A 42 2.96 -11.30 1.93
CA ILE A 42 1.87 -10.36 2.23
C ILE A 42 2.34 -8.91 2.11
N ARG A 43 3.51 -8.58 2.69
CA ARG A 43 4.06 -7.22 2.61
C ARG A 43 4.28 -6.78 1.16
N TYR A 44 4.87 -7.64 0.34
CA TYR A 44 5.04 -7.38 -1.08
C TYR A 44 3.73 -7.03 -1.78
N PHE A 45 2.65 -7.78 -1.53
CA PHE A 45 1.35 -7.49 -2.14
C PHE A 45 0.71 -6.19 -1.63
N ILE A 46 0.87 -5.87 -0.34
CA ILE A 46 0.39 -4.59 0.21
C ILE A 46 1.11 -3.42 -0.45
N GLU A 47 2.44 -3.46 -0.51
CA GLU A 47 3.25 -2.40 -1.13
C GLU A 47 2.99 -2.27 -2.65
N SER A 48 2.71 -3.39 -3.32
CA SER A 48 2.37 -3.39 -4.74
C SER A 48 0.98 -2.78 -4.99
N ALA A 49 0.00 -3.12 -4.15
CA ALA A 49 -1.35 -2.56 -4.23
C ALA A 49 -1.35 -1.05 -3.98
N GLU A 50 -0.58 -0.57 -3.00
CA GLU A 50 -0.43 0.87 -2.73
C GLU A 50 0.16 1.60 -3.95
N LYS A 51 1.09 1.00 -4.70
CA LYS A 51 1.69 1.61 -5.89
C LYS A 51 0.72 1.71 -7.07
N GLU A 52 -0.12 0.69 -7.29
CA GLU A 52 -1.10 0.66 -8.38
C GLU A 52 -2.23 1.70 -8.19
N GLU A 53 -2.59 2.03 -6.95
CA GLU A 53 -3.62 3.05 -6.68
C GLU A 53 -3.18 4.47 -7.08
N PHE A 54 -1.88 4.79 -7.07
CA PHE A 54 -1.39 6.13 -7.46
C PHE A 54 -1.12 6.28 -8.96
N GLU A 55 -0.94 5.18 -9.70
CA GLU A 55 -0.55 5.24 -11.12
C GLU A 55 -1.73 5.60 -12.05
N ASN A 56 -2.97 5.51 -11.56
CA ASN A 56 -4.18 5.83 -12.34
C ASN A 56 -4.77 7.24 -12.09
N VAL A 57 -4.13 8.08 -11.27
CA VAL A 57 -4.60 9.45 -11.05
C VAL A 57 -3.97 10.40 -12.08
N ILE A 58 -4.45 10.32 -13.32
CA ILE A 58 -4.21 11.40 -14.30
C ILE A 58 -5.13 12.56 -13.90
N LEU A 59 -4.59 13.53 -13.17
CA LEU A 59 -5.27 14.82 -13.00
C LEU A 59 -5.38 15.46 -14.39
N PRO A 60 -6.59 15.68 -14.93
CA PRO A 60 -6.74 16.38 -16.20
C PRO A 60 -6.10 17.77 -16.03
N LYS A 61 -5.13 18.10 -16.88
CA LYS A 61 -4.65 19.48 -16.99
C LYS A 61 -5.87 20.36 -17.21
N PRO A 62 -6.01 21.50 -16.51
CA PRO A 62 -7.08 22.44 -16.82
C PRO A 62 -6.92 22.84 -18.28
N GLU A 63 -7.76 22.26 -19.14
CA GLU A 63 -7.85 22.71 -20.51
C GLU A 63 -8.22 24.18 -20.43
N ASN A 64 -7.43 25.03 -21.09
CA ASN A 64 -7.73 26.43 -21.32
C ASN A 64 -8.97 26.55 -22.22
N ARG A 65 -10.11 26.02 -21.80
CA ARG A 65 -11.40 26.31 -22.40
C ARG A 65 -11.83 27.66 -21.89
N ASN A 66 -11.85 28.58 -22.84
CA ASN A 66 -12.67 29.78 -22.87
C ASN A 66 -12.03 31.10 -22.48
N LYS A 67 -10.97 31.49 -23.20
CA LYS A 67 -10.73 32.92 -23.47
C LYS A 67 -11.95 33.62 -24.14
N GLY A 68 -12.84 32.86 -24.79
CA GLY A 68 -14.05 33.38 -25.43
C GLY A 68 -15.31 33.47 -24.53
N PHE A 69 -15.36 32.80 -23.38
CA PHE A 69 -16.52 32.91 -22.47
C PHE A 69 -16.43 34.20 -21.65
N LEU A 70 -15.23 34.54 -21.18
CA LEU A 70 -14.97 35.79 -20.47
C LEU A 70 -15.11 37.02 -21.37
N SER A 71 -14.75 36.92 -22.66
CA SER A 71 -14.95 38.06 -23.59
C SER A 71 -16.43 38.32 -23.84
N LYS A 72 -17.25 37.27 -24.04
CA LYS A 72 -18.69 37.40 -24.26
C LYS A 72 -19.42 37.97 -23.03
N MET A 73 -18.97 37.63 -21.82
CA MET A 73 -19.49 38.24 -20.59
C MET A 73 -19.13 39.72 -20.47
N ARG A 74 -17.91 40.12 -20.86
CA ARG A 74 -17.49 41.52 -20.85
C ARG A 74 -18.31 42.39 -21.82
N ASP A 75 -18.59 41.86 -23.00
CA ASP A 75 -19.34 42.58 -24.03
C ASP A 75 -20.83 42.71 -23.66
N GLN A 76 -21.41 41.72 -22.99
CA GLN A 76 -22.79 41.80 -22.47
C GLN A 76 -22.96 42.81 -21.34
N VAL A 77 -21.97 42.96 -20.45
CA VAL A 77 -22.02 43.95 -19.37
C VAL A 77 -21.79 45.36 -19.91
N ARG A 78 -20.92 45.53 -20.91
CA ARG A 78 -20.65 46.84 -21.53
C ARG A 78 -21.86 47.39 -22.28
N ASN A 79 -22.63 46.53 -22.96
CA ASN A 79 -23.83 46.95 -23.71
C ASN A 79 -25.05 47.23 -22.80
N ARG A 80 -25.01 46.91 -21.50
CA ARG A 80 -26.08 47.24 -20.54
C ARG A 80 -25.82 48.50 -19.72
N LEU A 81 -24.64 49.12 -19.88
CA LEU A 81 -24.23 50.34 -19.17
C LEU A 81 -24.21 51.57 -20.08
N VAL A 82 -24.69 51.44 -21.32
CA VAL A 82 -24.86 52.52 -22.29
C VAL A 82 -26.33 52.53 -22.73
N ASP A 83 -27.21 52.78 -21.78
CA ASP A 83 -28.57 53.31 -21.92
C ASP A 83 -28.90 54.10 -20.65
#